data_AF-A0A3M7TTE9-F1
#
_entry.id   AF-A0A3M7TTE9-F1
#
_cell.length_a   1.000
_cell.length_b   1.000
_cell.length_c   1.000
_cell.angle_alpha   90.00
_cell.angle_beta   90.00
_cell.angle_gamma   90.00
#
_symmetry.space_group_name_H-M   'P 1'
#
loop_
_entity.id
_entity.type
_entity.pdbx_description
1 polymer ?
#
loop_
_entity_poly.entity_id
_entity_poly.type
_entity_poly.pdbx_seq_one_letter_code
_entity_poly.pdbx_strand_id
1 'polypeptide(L)'
;MDFGDKIRTLRKDNGYGLNEFAKEIGVSAGYLTGKTSTINIDTLKVLDEKLGLFQHDALFDPSSPFDLKLGRLVGEVKQLHQDQPNAAEYVINNLQIAIQFVRSQT
;
A
#
# COMPACT_ATOMS: atom_id res chain seq x y z
N MET A 1 8.61 -13.11 -5.58
CA MET A 1 8.81 -11.70 -5.17
C MET A 1 9.47 -11.75 -3.81
N ASP A 2 10.67 -11.17 -3.67
CA ASP A 2 11.32 -11.09 -2.35
C ASP A 2 10.69 -9.97 -1.52
N PHE A 3 10.81 -10.03 -0.19
CA PHE A 3 10.23 -9.06 0.73
C PHE A 3 10.73 -7.63 0.45
N GLY A 4 12.00 -7.50 0.06
CA GLY A 4 12.58 -6.22 -0.35
C GLY A 4 11.92 -5.62 -1.61
N ASP A 5 11.56 -6.46 -2.59
CA ASP A 5 10.83 -6.01 -3.78
C ASP A 5 9.42 -5.54 -3.43
N LYS A 6 8.74 -6.25 -2.52
CA LYS A 6 7.41 -5.86 -2.03
C LYS A 6 7.44 -4.49 -1.34
N ILE A 7 8.40 -4.26 -0.44
CA ILE A 7 8.60 -2.94 0.21
C ILE A 7 8.88 -1.87 -0.84
N ARG A 8 9.72 -2.16 -1.83
CA ARG A 8 10.06 -1.19 -2.89
C ARG A 8 8.85 -0.79 -3.71
N THR A 9 8.00 -1.74 -4.08
CA THR A 9 6.77 -1.49 -4.83
C THR A 9 5.82 -0.64 -3.99
N LEU A 10 5.45 -1.10 -2.79
CA LEU A 10 4.49 -0.38 -1.93
C LEU A 10 4.98 1.02 -1.52
N ARG A 11 6.29 1.19 -1.31
CA ARG A 11 6.87 2.51 -1.04
C ARG A 11 6.66 3.46 -2.22
N LYS A 12 6.92 2.99 -3.44
CA LYS A 12 6.74 3.80 -4.65
C LYS A 12 5.27 4.10 -4.91
N ASP A 13 4.40 3.12 -4.72
CA ASP A 13 2.96 3.27 -4.90
C ASP A 13 2.44 4.35 -3.96
N ASN A 14 2.89 4.37 -2.70
CA ASN A 14 2.56 5.42 -1.73
C ASN A 14 3.27 6.77 -1.96
N GLY A 15 4.03 6.94 -3.05
CA GLY A 15 4.69 8.20 -3.43
C GLY A 15 6.00 8.49 -2.70
N TYR A 16 6.52 7.54 -1.92
CA TYR A 16 7.72 7.78 -1.11
C TYR A 16 9.02 7.54 -1.89
N GLY A 17 10.01 8.42 -1.72
CA GLY A 17 11.41 8.17 -2.09
C GLY A 17 12.13 7.23 -1.11
N LEU A 18 13.22 6.56 -1.53
CA LEU A 18 13.93 5.60 -0.65
C LEU A 18 14.52 6.27 0.60
N ASN A 19 15.23 7.38 0.40
CA ASN A 19 15.91 8.10 1.48
C ASN A 19 14.92 8.83 2.38
N GLU A 20 13.87 9.39 1.79
CA GLU A 20 12.79 10.08 2.51
C GLU A 20 12.04 9.10 3.42
N PHE A 21 11.64 7.96 2.88
CA PHE A 21 10.97 6.92 3.64
C PHE A 21 11.85 6.34 4.75
N ALA A 22 13.14 6.09 4.46
CA ALA A 22 14.09 5.61 5.45
C ALA A 22 14.21 6.58 6.64
N LYS A 23 14.27 7.89 6.35
CA LYS A 23 14.28 8.95 7.36
C LYS A 23 12.98 8.98 8.17
N GLU A 24 11.83 8.83 7.50
CA GLU A 24 10.52 8.85 8.15
C GLU A 24 10.34 7.70 9.16
N ILE A 25 10.81 6.49 8.81
CA ILE A 25 10.69 5.31 9.70
C ILE A 25 11.91 5.12 10.62
N GLY A 26 12.88 6.03 10.60
CA GLY A 26 14.04 6.03 11.51
C GLY A 26 15.11 4.97 11.20
N VAL A 27 15.28 4.56 9.94
CA VAL A 27 16.30 3.57 9.53
C VAL A 27 17.23 4.10 8.45
N SER A 28 18.34 3.38 8.20
CA SER A 28 19.21 3.71 7.06
C SER A 28 18.59 3.26 5.73
N ALA A 29 18.84 4.00 4.66
CA ALA A 29 18.36 3.61 3.32
C ALA A 29 18.86 2.21 2.90
N GLY A 30 20.07 1.82 3.32
CA GLY A 30 20.61 0.48 3.08
C GLY A 30 19.81 -0.64 3.73
N TYR A 31 19.17 -0.35 4.87
CA TYR A 31 18.31 -1.29 5.60
C TYR A 31 17.10 -1.72 4.77
N LEU A 32 16.53 -0.79 4.00
CA LEU A 32 15.36 -1.03 3.13
C LEU A 32 15.71 -1.68 1.78
N THR A 33 17.01 -1.86 1.47
CA THR A 33 17.46 -2.41 0.17
C THR A 33 17.78 -3.91 0.23
N GLY A 34 17.39 -4.61 1.29
CA GLY A 34 17.54 -6.08 1.38
C GLY A 34 18.97 -6.56 1.67
N LYS A 35 19.90 -5.65 2.02
CA LYS A 35 21.25 -6.03 2.49
C LYS A 35 21.27 -6.61 3.91
N THR A 36 20.12 -6.68 4.57
CA THR A 36 19.98 -7.20 5.92
C THR A 36 19.00 -8.37 5.90
N SER A 37 19.44 -9.52 6.41
CA SER A 37 18.69 -10.77 6.48
C SER A 37 17.72 -10.81 7.68
N THR A 38 17.67 -9.75 8.48
CA THR A 38 16.85 -9.68 9.68
C THR A 38 16.28 -8.28 9.86
N ILE A 39 14.95 -8.19 9.92
CA ILE A 39 14.22 -6.94 10.18
C ILE A 39 13.74 -6.96 11.63
N ASN A 40 13.98 -5.88 12.36
CA ASN A 40 13.48 -5.72 13.72
C ASN A 40 11.94 -5.58 13.68
N ILE A 41 11.25 -6.22 14.63
CA ILE A 41 9.79 -6.21 14.76
C ILE A 41 9.21 -4.79 14.88
N ASP A 42 9.89 -3.86 15.52
CA ASP A 42 9.44 -2.48 15.66
C ASP A 42 9.48 -1.75 14.31
N THR A 43 10.54 -1.97 13.53
CA THR A 43 10.60 -1.49 12.15
C THR A 43 9.53 -2.15 11.28
N LEU A 44 9.27 -3.44 11.47
CA LEU A 44 8.24 -4.16 10.72
C LEU A 44 6.83 -3.60 10.99
N LYS A 45 6.51 -3.24 12.23
CA LYS A 45 5.24 -2.60 12.59
C LYS A 45 5.09 -1.25 11.91
N VAL A 46 6.11 -0.39 11.98
CA VAL A 46 6.07 0.92 11.32
C VAL A 46 5.93 0.77 9.81
N LEU A 47 6.60 -0.22 9.21
CA LEU A 47 6.45 -0.53 7.79
C LEU A 47 5.02 -0.98 7.46
N ASP A 48 4.40 -1.80 8.29
CA ASP A 48 3.01 -2.22 8.11
C ASP A 48 2.04 -1.04 8.22
N GLU A 49 2.17 -0.21 9.24
CA GLU A 49 1.33 0.98 9.44
C GLU A 49 1.42 1.95 8.25
N LYS A 50 2.61 2.11 7.66
CA LYS A 50 2.86 3.06 6.57
C LYS A 50 2.54 2.48 5.19
N LEU A 51 2.77 1.20 4.97
CA LEU A 51 2.67 0.58 3.65
C LEU A 51 1.51 -0.41 3.50
N GLY A 52 0.82 -0.76 4.59
CA GLY A 52 -0.19 -1.82 4.61
C GLY A 52 0.43 -3.16 4.18
N LEU A 53 1.57 -3.53 4.76
CA LEU A 53 2.33 -4.73 4.36
C LEU A 53 1.52 -6.02 4.56
N PHE A 54 0.75 -6.07 5.64
CA PHE A 54 -0.11 -7.17 6.00
C PHE A 54 -1.55 -6.77 5.71
N GLN A 55 -2.27 -7.66 5.02
CA GLN A 55 -3.71 -7.56 4.90
C GLN A 55 -4.25 -7.91 6.28
N HIS A 56 -4.87 -6.95 6.98
CA HIS A 56 -5.57 -7.25 8.21
C HIS A 56 -6.87 -7.93 7.79
N ASP A 57 -7.06 -9.21 8.13
CA ASP A 57 -8.23 -10.01 7.72
C ASP A 57 -9.59 -9.42 8.16
N ALA A 58 -9.58 -8.35 8.98
CA ALA A 58 -10.74 -7.62 9.46
C ALA A 58 -11.27 -6.53 8.49
N LEU A 59 -10.76 -6.41 7.26
CA LEU A 59 -11.14 -5.32 6.34
C LEU A 59 -12.53 -5.47 5.69
N PHE A 60 -13.17 -6.63 5.81
CA PHE A 60 -14.47 -6.90 5.20
C PHE A 60 -15.43 -7.54 6.19
N ASP A 61 -16.44 -6.79 6.60
CA ASP A 61 -17.64 -7.28 7.27
C ASP A 61 -18.73 -7.56 6.21
N PRO A 62 -19.10 -8.84 5.97
CA PRO A 62 -20.15 -9.19 5.01
C PRO A 62 -21.54 -8.59 5.34
N SER A 63 -21.74 -8.16 6.59
CA SER A 63 -22.97 -7.49 7.03
C SER A 63 -22.94 -5.97 6.81
N SER A 64 -21.77 -5.38 6.55
CA SER A 64 -21.60 -3.95 6.28
C SER A 64 -22.02 -3.61 4.84
N PRO A 65 -23.02 -2.74 4.63
CA PRO A 65 -23.39 -2.28 3.28
C PRO A 65 -22.24 -1.55 2.56
N PHE A 66 -21.37 -0.89 3.32
CA PHE A 66 -20.19 -0.21 2.79
C PHE A 66 -19.19 -1.22 2.23
N ASP A 67 -18.90 -2.29 2.97
CA ASP A 67 -17.93 -3.30 2.56
C ASP A 67 -18.45 -4.09 1.36
N LEU A 68 -19.76 -4.41 1.33
CA LEU A 68 -20.38 -5.01 0.14
C LEU A 68 -20.24 -4.10 -1.09
N LYS A 69 -20.38 -2.78 -0.94
CA LYS A 69 -20.18 -1.83 -2.04
C LYS A 69 -18.71 -1.76 -2.45
N LEU A 70 -17.78 -1.69 -1.50
CA LEU A 70 -16.35 -1.68 -1.75
C LEU A 70 -15.90 -2.95 -2.48
N GLY A 71 -16.40 -4.11 -2.06
CA GLY A 71 -16.09 -5.40 -2.68
C GLY A 71 -16.50 -5.46 -4.15
N ARG A 72 -17.67 -4.91 -4.51
CA ARG A 72 -18.11 -4.80 -5.92
C ARG A 72 -17.14 -3.93 -6.73
N LEU A 73 -16.78 -2.75 -6.23
CA LEU A 73 -15.84 -1.85 -6.91
C LEU A 73 -14.47 -2.48 -7.09
N VAL A 74 -13.96 -3.19 -6.07
CA VAL A 74 -12.71 -3.95 -6.18
C VAL A 74 -12.80 -5.02 -7.26
N GLY A 75 -13.93 -5.72 -7.36
CA GLY A 75 -14.20 -6.68 -8.43
C GLY A 75 -14.15 -6.04 -9.82
N GLU A 76 -14.81 -4.89 -10.00
CA GLU A 76 -14.81 -4.14 -11.26
C GLU A 76 -13.41 -3.68 -11.66
N VAL A 77 -12.62 -3.16 -10.72
CA VAL A 77 -11.24 -2.72 -10.99
C VAL A 77 -10.34 -3.91 -11.34
N LYS A 78 -10.53 -5.07 -10.70
CA LYS A 78 -9.79 -6.30 -11.06
C LYS A 78 -10.12 -6.76 -12.47
N GLN A 79 -11.40 -6.72 -12.86
CA GLN A 79 -11.81 -7.05 -14.23
C GLN A 79 -11.21 -6.04 -15.22
N LEU A 80 -11.26 -4.75 -14.91
CA LEU A 80 -10.66 -3.71 -15.74
C LEU A 80 -9.15 -3.89 -15.90
N HIS A 81 -8.45 -4.38 -14.88
CA HIS A 81 -7.02 -4.66 -14.98
C HIS A 81 -6.71 -5.80 -15.96
N GLN A 82 -7.60 -6.80 -16.06
CA GLN A 82 -7.46 -7.89 -17.03
C GLN A 82 -7.72 -7.41 -18.46
N ASP A 83 -8.74 -6.57 -18.64
CA ASP A 83 -9.19 -6.14 -19.98
C ASP A 83 -8.38 -4.95 -20.50
N GLN A 84 -8.07 -3.98 -19.64
CA GLN A 84 -7.45 -2.70 -19.97
C GLN A 84 -6.55 -2.20 -18.80
N PRO A 85 -5.31 -2.70 -18.69
CA PRO A 85 -4.41 -2.40 -17.57
C PRO A 85 -4.24 -0.90 -17.27
N ASN A 86 -4.06 -0.08 -18.31
CA ASN A 86 -3.89 1.37 -18.17
C ASN A 86 -5.13 2.06 -17.57
N ALA A 87 -6.33 1.56 -17.86
CA ALA A 87 -7.57 2.11 -17.32
C ALA A 87 -7.72 1.75 -15.82
N ALA A 88 -7.34 0.53 -15.43
CA ALA A 88 -7.31 0.14 -14.03
C ALA A 88 -6.30 0.95 -13.22
N GLU A 89 -5.10 1.18 -13.76
CA GLU A 89 -4.10 2.05 -13.13
C GLU A 89 -4.62 3.49 -12.97
N TYR A 90 -5.30 4.03 -13.98
CA TYR A 90 -5.94 5.34 -13.87
C TYR A 90 -6.94 5.39 -12.71
N VAL A 91 -7.82 4.40 -12.57
CA VAL A 91 -8.81 4.35 -11.48
C VAL A 91 -8.13 4.27 -10.12
N ILE A 92 -7.14 3.38 -9.95
CA ILE A 92 -6.40 3.22 -8.70
C ILE A 92 -5.68 4.51 -8.31
N ASN A 93 -4.98 5.16 -9.25
CA ASN A 93 -4.25 6.40 -8.99
C ASN A 93 -5.19 7.53 -8.53
N ASN A 94 -6.37 7.66 -9.16
CA ASN A 94 -7.35 8.67 -8.76
C ASN A 94 -7.95 8.38 -7.38
N LEU A 95 -8.25 7.12 -7.07
CA LEU A 95 -8.72 6.72 -5.74
C LEU A 95 -7.68 7.05 -4.67
N GLN A 96 -6.42 6.80 -4.94
CA GLN A 96 -5.32 7.10 -4.03
C GLN A 96 -5.19 8.61 -3.79
N ILE A 97 -5.21 9.42 -4.84
CA ILE A 97 -5.19 10.89 -4.75
C ILE A 97 -6.38 11.38 -3.92
N ALA A 98 -7.58 10.85 -4.16
CA ALA A 98 -8.78 11.23 -3.41
C ALA A 98 -8.64 10.91 -1.91
N ILE A 99 -8.12 9.73 -1.55
CA ILE A 99 -7.89 9.34 -0.15
C ILE A 99 -6.86 10.27 0.51
N GLN A 100 -5.75 10.57 -0.18
CA GLN A 100 -4.72 11.47 0.32
C GLN A 100 -5.28 12.89 0.56
N PHE A 101 -6.06 13.40 -0.39
CA PHE A 101 -6.71 14.69 -0.28
C PHE A 101 -7.66 14.76 0.93
N VAL A 102 -8.50 13.75 1.14
CA VAL A 102 -9.42 13.74 2.31
C VAL A 102 -8.64 13.74 3.63
N ARG A 103 -7.56 12.95 3.71
CA ARG A 103 -6.70 12.89 4.91
C ARG A 103 -5.98 14.19 5.21
N SER A 104 -5.63 15.00 4.21
CA SER A 104 -4.98 16.29 4.46
C SER A 104 -5.94 17.38 4.94
N GLN A 105 -7.25 17.13 4.91
CA GLN A 105 -8.30 18.07 5.35
C GLN A 105 -8.85 17.74 6.75
N THR A 106 -8.42 16.62 7.36
CA THR A 106 -8.88 16.15 8.68
C THR A 106 -7.75 16.27 9.68
#